data_AF-A0A843DZX1-F1
#
_entry.id   AF-A0A843DZX1-F1
#
_cell.length_a   1.000
_cell.length_b   1.000
_cell.length_c   1.000
_cell.angle_alpha   90.00
_cell.angle_beta   90.00
_cell.angle_gamma   90.00
#
_symmetry.space_group_name_H-M   'P 1'
#
loop_
_entity.id
_entity.type
_entity.pdbx_description
1 polymer ?
#
loop_
_entity_poly.entity_id
_entity_poly.type
_entity_poly.pdbx_seq_one_letter_code
_entity_poly.pdbx_strand_id
1 'polypeptide(L)'
;MENTGNAYRTRQALVGAFILIAAALAIVIYGATDLGALAAAGIFILVVGIGIAALSLMFSGTPDKFGPSERVYRLVAGVLLAIIGAVLLLHGFGAAWYILIAVLLIGIAILGALTAISNSKKAKY
;
A
#
# COMPACT_ATOMS: atom_id res chain seq x y z
N MET A 1 -3.03 -20.95 25.52
CA MET A 1 -1.85 -20.19 25.03
C MET A 1 -2.00 -20.10 23.53
N GLU A 2 -2.45 -18.95 23.06
CA GLU A 2 -2.82 -18.72 21.67
C GLU A 2 -1.58 -18.73 20.78
N ASN A 3 -1.71 -19.25 19.56
CA ASN A 3 -0.64 -19.55 18.61
C ASN A 3 -0.04 -18.27 17.97
N THR A 4 0.34 -17.29 18.80
CA THR A 4 0.83 -15.97 18.43
C THR A 4 2.16 -16.05 17.66
N GLY A 5 3.00 -17.04 17.98
CA GLY A 5 4.25 -17.29 17.27
C GLY A 5 4.06 -17.71 15.81
N ASN A 6 3.07 -18.56 15.51
CA ASN A 6 2.81 -19.00 14.14
C ASN A 6 2.19 -17.87 13.30
N ALA A 7 1.29 -17.07 13.89
CA ALA A 7 0.72 -15.90 13.23
C ALA A 7 1.79 -14.85 12.89
N TYR A 8 2.74 -14.60 13.79
CA TYR A 8 3.86 -13.68 13.55
C TYR A 8 4.78 -14.17 12.42
N ARG A 9 5.17 -15.45 12.44
CA ARG A 9 6.00 -16.06 11.38
C ARG A 9 5.31 -16.03 10.02
N THR A 10 4.01 -16.30 9.98
CA THR A 10 3.21 -16.24 8.74
C THR A 10 3.19 -14.82 8.16
N ARG A 11 3.02 -13.80 9.00
CA ARG A 11 3.07 -12.39 8.54
C ARG A 11 4.42 -12.03 7.95
N GLN A 12 5.52 -12.41 8.59
CA GLN A 12 6.87 -12.14 8.07
C GLN A 12 7.15 -12.88 6.76
N ALA A 13 6.70 -14.13 6.63
CA ALA A 13 6.81 -14.88 5.38
C ALA A 13 6.03 -14.20 4.23
N LEU A 14 4.82 -13.69 4.51
CA LEU A 14 4.03 -12.97 3.51
C LEU A 14 4.68 -11.63 3.11
N VAL A 15 5.23 -10.88 4.07
CA VAL A 15 5.99 -9.65 3.75
C VAL A 15 7.18 -9.99 2.84
N GLY A 16 7.93 -11.03 3.17
CA GLY A 16 9.04 -11.50 2.33
C GLY A 16 8.59 -11.88 0.92
N ALA A 17 7.47 -12.59 0.79
CA ALA A 17 6.91 -12.95 -0.51
C ALA A 17 6.53 -11.71 -1.34
N PHE A 18 5.87 -10.70 -0.74
CA PHE A 18 5.56 -9.46 -1.43
C PHE A 18 6.80 -8.68 -1.87
N ILE A 19 7.87 -8.67 -1.07
CA ILE A 19 9.13 -8.03 -1.45
C ILE A 19 9.77 -8.76 -2.65
N LEU A 20 9.77 -10.09 -2.65
CA LEU A 20 10.30 -10.87 -3.77
C LEU A 20 9.49 -10.65 -5.05
N ILE A 21 8.15 -10.61 -4.96
CA ILE A 21 7.27 -10.29 -6.09
C ILE A 21 7.54 -8.86 -6.59
N ALA A 22 7.65 -7.88 -5.68
CA ALA A 22 7.95 -6.50 -6.04
C ALA A 22 9.30 -6.38 -6.76
N ALA A 23 10.33 -7.06 -6.26
CA ALA A 23 11.66 -7.08 -6.88
C ALA A 23 11.63 -7.75 -8.26
N ALA A 24 10.95 -8.89 -8.41
CA ALA A 24 10.80 -9.58 -9.68
C ALA A 24 10.12 -8.68 -10.73
N LEU A 25 9.02 -8.02 -10.36
CA LEU A 25 8.32 -7.10 -11.26
C LEU A 25 9.15 -5.86 -11.60
N ALA A 26 9.91 -5.32 -10.66
CA ALA A 26 10.81 -4.20 -10.91
C ALA A 26 11.93 -4.55 -11.87
N ILE A 27 12.53 -5.74 -11.73
CA ILE A 27 13.55 -6.25 -12.67
C ILE A 27 12.96 -6.43 -14.06
N VAL A 28 11.75 -7.02 -14.16
CA VAL A 28 11.06 -7.18 -15.44
C VAL A 28 10.76 -5.83 -16.09
N ILE A 29 10.24 -4.86 -15.35
CA ILE A 29 9.98 -3.52 -15.87
C ILE A 29 11.28 -2.87 -16.33
N TYR A 30 12.35 -2.93 -15.54
CA TYR A 30 13.63 -2.33 -15.90
C TYR A 30 14.29 -2.99 -17.12
N GLY A 31 14.24 -4.33 -17.21
CA GLY A 31 14.96 -5.10 -18.23
C GLY A 31 14.17 -5.38 -19.50
N ALA A 32 12.83 -5.33 -19.45
CA ALA A 32 11.96 -5.64 -20.58
C ALA A 32 11.17 -4.43 -21.11
N THR A 33 11.30 -3.25 -20.47
CA THR A 33 10.64 -2.02 -20.93
C THR A 33 11.63 -0.85 -20.97
N ASP A 34 11.38 0.13 -21.84
CA ASP A 34 12.20 1.35 -21.95
C ASP A 34 11.80 2.45 -20.94
N LEU A 35 11.02 2.11 -19.91
CA LEU A 35 10.45 3.06 -18.94
C LEU A 35 11.47 3.60 -17.92
N GLY A 36 12.67 3.01 -17.88
CA GLY A 36 13.78 3.45 -17.02
C GLY A 36 13.66 3.09 -15.54
N ALA A 37 14.71 3.44 -14.77
CA ALA A 37 14.85 3.06 -13.37
C ALA A 37 13.76 3.65 -12.45
N LEU A 38 13.23 4.82 -12.78
CA LEU A 38 12.19 5.48 -11.98
C LEU A 38 10.86 4.72 -12.04
N ALA A 39 10.50 4.19 -13.22
CA ALA A 39 9.31 3.35 -13.38
C ALA A 39 9.47 1.99 -12.67
N ALA A 40 10.67 1.41 -12.71
CA ALA A 40 11.01 0.20 -11.98
C ALA A 40 10.93 0.39 -10.45
N ALA A 41 11.39 1.54 -9.94
CA ALA A 41 11.17 1.90 -8.54
C ALA A 41 9.69 2.12 -8.23
N GLY A 42 8.93 2.72 -9.16
CA GLY A 42 7.48 2.92 -9.04
C GLY A 42 6.72 1.61 -8.89
N ILE A 43 6.98 0.61 -9.74
CA ILE A 43 6.32 -0.70 -9.63
C ILE A 43 6.70 -1.41 -8.33
N PHE A 44 7.97 -1.30 -7.89
CA PHE A 44 8.41 -1.89 -6.63
C PHE A 44 7.61 -1.32 -5.46
N ILE A 45 7.55 0.01 -5.36
CA ILE A 45 6.83 0.74 -4.32
C ILE A 45 5.33 0.41 -4.39
N LEU A 46 4.76 0.33 -5.59
CA LEU A 46 3.35 -0.01 -5.81
C LEU A 46 3.02 -1.37 -5.19
N VAL A 47 3.79 -2.40 -5.52
CA VAL A 47 3.55 -3.78 -5.07
C VAL A 47 3.78 -3.92 -3.57
N VAL A 48 4.82 -3.27 -3.02
CA VAL A 48 5.06 -3.25 -1.57
C VAL A 48 3.91 -2.54 -0.84
N GLY A 49 3.43 -1.41 -1.36
CA GLY A 49 2.27 -0.70 -0.82
C GLY A 49 1.01 -1.56 -0.79
N ILE A 50 0.72 -2.25 -1.89
CA ILE A 50 -0.38 -3.23 -1.99
C ILE A 50 -0.21 -4.34 -0.96
N GLY A 51 1.01 -4.89 -0.81
CA GLY A 51 1.31 -5.92 0.17
C GLY A 51 1.04 -5.47 1.61
N ILE A 52 1.50 -4.27 1.98
CA ILE A 52 1.25 -3.68 3.30
C ILE A 52 -0.26 -3.47 3.52
N ALA A 53 -0.97 -2.95 2.52
CA ALA A 53 -2.41 -2.74 2.58
C ALA A 53 -3.18 -4.05 2.73
N ALA A 54 -2.83 -5.09 1.97
CA ALA A 54 -3.46 -6.41 2.04
C ALA A 54 -3.21 -7.09 3.40
N LEU A 55 -1.97 -7.04 3.88
CA LEU A 55 -1.59 -7.65 5.16
C LEU A 55 -2.15 -6.90 6.36
N SER A 56 -2.59 -5.65 6.21
CA SER A 56 -3.24 -4.88 7.27
C SER A 56 -4.43 -5.63 7.91
N LEU A 57 -5.16 -6.42 7.12
CA LEU A 57 -6.31 -7.20 7.56
C LEU A 57 -5.96 -8.24 8.63
N MET A 58 -4.70 -8.69 8.67
CA MET A 58 -4.20 -9.63 9.67
C MET A 58 -3.92 -8.98 11.03
N PHE A 59 -3.93 -7.65 11.12
CA PHE A 59 -3.68 -6.90 12.35
C PHE A 59 -4.98 -6.55 13.09
N SER A 60 -4.83 -6.15 14.37
CA SER A 60 -5.99 -5.83 15.20
C SER A 60 -6.78 -4.65 14.64
N GLY A 61 -8.09 -4.83 14.60
CA GLY A 61 -9.05 -3.78 14.27
C GLY A 61 -9.56 -3.00 15.49
N THR A 62 -9.11 -3.34 16.70
CA THR A 62 -9.47 -2.61 17.92
C THR A 62 -8.85 -1.21 17.87
N PRO A 63 -9.63 -0.13 18.11
CA PRO A 63 -9.09 1.21 18.24
C PRO A 63 -8.00 1.24 19.32
N ASP A 64 -6.92 1.98 19.07
CA ASP A 64 -5.94 2.27 20.12
C ASP A 64 -6.45 3.46 20.93
N LYS A 65 -6.11 3.55 22.22
CA LYS A 65 -6.71 4.44 23.22
C LYS A 65 -6.67 5.95 22.85
N PHE A 66 -5.92 6.31 21.81
CA PHE A 66 -5.78 7.67 21.28
C PHE A 66 -5.80 7.76 19.73
N GLY A 67 -6.25 6.73 19.00
CA GLY A 67 -6.21 6.80 17.53
C GLY A 67 -6.82 5.62 16.76
N PRO A 68 -6.71 5.64 15.41
CA PRO A 68 -7.19 4.56 14.56
C PRO A 68 -6.52 3.22 14.92
N SER A 69 -7.23 2.11 14.73
CA SER A 69 -6.66 0.77 14.94
C SER A 69 -5.41 0.54 14.09
N GLU A 70 -4.49 -0.30 14.55
CA GLU A 70 -3.26 -0.66 13.81
C GLU A 70 -3.54 -1.14 12.38
N ARG A 71 -4.62 -1.91 12.18
CA ARG A 71 -5.13 -2.29 10.84
C ARG A 71 -5.35 -1.08 9.94
N VAL A 72 -6.05 -0.05 10.43
CA VAL A 72 -6.37 1.15 9.65
C VAL A 72 -5.11 1.94 9.33
N TYR A 73 -4.19 2.10 10.30
CA TYR A 73 -2.93 2.79 10.06
C TYR A 73 -2.11 2.13 8.95
N ARG A 74 -1.94 0.81 9.01
CA ARG A 74 -1.20 0.04 8.00
C ARG A 74 -1.91 0.05 6.65
N LEU A 75 -3.24 -0.04 6.63
CA LEU A 75 -4.02 0.07 5.39
C LEU A 75 -3.76 1.42 4.70
N VAL A 76 -3.85 2.52 5.45
CA VAL A 76 -3.62 3.87 4.93
C VAL A 76 -2.19 4.03 4.42
N ALA A 77 -1.19 3.62 5.22
CA ALA A 77 0.21 3.69 4.82
C ALA A 77 0.50 2.87 3.54
N GLY A 78 -0.04 1.65 3.46
CA GLY A 78 0.10 0.80 2.29
C GLY A 78 -0.55 1.39 1.05
N VAL A 79 -1.77 1.93 1.17
CA VAL A 79 -2.48 2.56 0.03
C VAL A 79 -1.76 3.84 -0.41
N LEU A 80 -1.23 4.66 0.51
CA LEU A 80 -0.44 5.84 0.15
C LEU A 80 0.83 5.46 -0.62
N LEU A 81 1.55 4.45 -0.17
CA LEU A 81 2.70 3.91 -0.91
C LEU A 81 2.28 3.40 -2.28
N ALA A 82 1.17 2.68 -2.37
CA ALA A 82 0.63 2.21 -3.65
C ALA A 82 0.33 3.38 -4.61
N ILE A 83 -0.32 4.44 -4.13
CA ILE A 83 -0.61 5.64 -4.94
C ILE A 83 0.68 6.29 -5.43
N ILE A 84 1.68 6.45 -4.56
CA ILE A 84 2.99 7.02 -4.94
C ILE A 84 3.66 6.15 -6.01
N GLY A 85 3.68 4.83 -5.82
CA GLY A 85 4.24 3.90 -6.79
C GLY A 85 3.52 3.97 -8.15
N ALA A 86 2.19 4.05 -8.14
CA ALA A 86 1.40 4.24 -9.36
C ALA A 86 1.72 5.55 -10.08
N VAL A 87 1.88 6.66 -9.34
CA VAL A 87 2.25 7.96 -9.92
C VAL A 87 3.63 7.90 -10.57
N LEU A 88 4.62 7.28 -9.91
CA LEU A 88 5.96 7.11 -10.48
C LEU A 88 5.95 6.23 -11.73
N LEU A 89 5.14 5.18 -11.73
CA LEU A 89 4.97 4.30 -12.89
C LEU A 89 4.31 5.05 -14.07
N LEU A 90 3.23 5.81 -13.82
CA LEU A 90 2.56 6.63 -14.83
C LEU A 90 3.49 7.71 -15.39
N HIS A 91 4.33 8.30 -14.55
CA HIS A 91 5.36 9.23 -15.00
C HIS A 91 6.35 8.55 -15.96
N GLY A 92 6.77 7.32 -15.65
CA GLY A 92 7.58 6.50 -16.56
C GLY A 92 6.93 6.25 -17.92
N PHE A 93 5.59 6.13 -17.97
CA PHE A 93 4.82 6.02 -19.21
C PHE A 93 4.63 7.36 -19.95
N GLY A 94 5.21 8.46 -19.47
CA GLY A 94 5.09 9.78 -20.10
C GLY A 94 3.75 10.47 -19.85
N ALA A 95 3.02 10.11 -18.78
CA ALA A 95 1.78 10.79 -18.43
C ALA A 95 2.04 12.28 -18.11
N ALA A 96 1.13 13.14 -18.57
CA ALA A 96 1.21 14.58 -18.34
C ALA A 96 1.10 14.92 -16.84
N TRP A 97 1.79 15.98 -16.42
CA TRP A 97 1.89 16.38 -15.00
C TRP A 97 0.53 16.56 -14.31
N TYR A 98 -0.49 17.08 -15.01
CA TYR A 98 -1.83 17.26 -14.45
C TYR A 98 -2.56 15.92 -14.21
N ILE A 99 -2.25 14.87 -14.97
CA ILE A 99 -2.78 13.52 -14.74
C ILE A 99 -2.18 12.95 -13.47
N LEU A 100 -0.86 13.12 -13.28
CA LEU A 100 -0.15 12.65 -12.08
C LEU A 100 -0.72 13.31 -10.81
N ILE A 101 -0.94 14.63 -10.85
CA ILE A 101 -1.54 15.38 -9.74
C ILE A 101 -2.99 14.91 -9.50
N ALA A 102 -3.79 14.74 -10.56
CA ALA A 102 -5.17 14.29 -10.42
C ALA A 102 -5.26 12.91 -9.74
N VAL A 103 -4.43 11.94 -10.16
CA VAL A 103 -4.39 10.60 -9.55
C VAL A 103 -4.02 10.68 -8.08
N LEU A 104 -3.03 11.51 -7.72
CA LEU A 104 -2.59 11.68 -6.34
C LEU A 104 -3.68 12.31 -5.47
N LEU A 105 -4.31 13.40 -5.93
CA LEU A 105 -5.37 14.09 -5.19
C LEU A 105 -6.61 13.21 -5.02
N ILE A 106 -7.07 12.55 -6.10
CA ILE A 106 -8.23 11.65 -6.06
C ILE A 106 -7.93 10.46 -5.14
N GLY A 107 -6.74 9.85 -5.24
CA GLY A 107 -6.35 8.73 -4.38
C GLY A 107 -6.35 9.07 -2.90
N ILE A 108 -5.75 10.21 -2.53
CA ILE A 108 -5.72 10.69 -1.14
C ILE A 108 -7.15 11.03 -0.66
N ALA A 109 -7.96 11.69 -1.49
CA ALA A 109 -9.34 12.05 -1.15
C ALA A 109 -10.20 10.81 -0.89
N ILE A 110 -10.12 9.79 -1.77
CA ILE A 110 -10.84 8.53 -1.58
C ILE A 110 -10.39 7.84 -0.29
N LEU A 111 -9.08 7.80 -0.02
CA LEU A 111 -8.55 7.21 1.20
C LEU A 111 -9.04 7.93 2.47
N GLY A 112 -9.05 9.27 2.45
CA GLY A 112 -9.60 10.11 3.51
C GLY A 112 -11.10 9.85 3.73
N ALA A 113 -11.89 9.74 2.65
CA ALA A 113 -13.31 9.45 2.74
C ALA A 113 -13.58 8.05 3.31
N LEU A 114 -12.88 7.02 2.82
CA LEU A 114 -13.06 5.64 3.28
C LEU A 114 -12.68 5.47 4.76
N THR A 115 -11.59 6.10 5.18
CA THR A 115 -11.16 6.07 6.59
C THR A 115 -12.15 6.79 7.49
N ALA A 116 -12.64 7.98 7.10
CA ALA A 116 -13.67 8.70 7.83
C ALA A 116 -14.96 7.87 7.99
N ILE A 117 -15.44 7.23 6.90
CA ILE A 117 -16.61 6.35 6.94
C ILE A 117 -16.39 5.18 7.90
N SER A 118 -15.25 4.50 7.82
CA SER A 118 -14.96 3.34 8.68
C SER A 118 -14.90 3.69 10.18
N ASN A 119 -14.40 4.88 10.51
CA ASN A 119 -14.34 5.35 11.90
C ASN A 119 -15.72 5.81 12.41
N SER A 120 -16.53 6.47 11.58
CA SER A 120 -17.89 6.91 11.97
C SER A 120 -18.81 5.75 12.39
N LYS A 121 -18.65 4.58 11.77
CA LYS A 121 -19.42 3.37 12.10
C LYS A 121 -19.03 2.75 13.44
N LYS A 122 -17.78 2.94 13.87
CA LYS A 122 -17.28 2.41 15.15
C LYS A 122 -17.63 3.31 16.35
N ALA A 123 -17.90 4.59 16.12
CA ALA A 123 -18.29 5.55 17.16
C ALA A 123 -19.74 5.40 17.66
N LYS A 124 -20.52 4.45 17.10
CA LYS A 124 -21.95 4.27 17.41
C LYS A 124 -22.25 3.27 18.53
N TYR A 125 -21.24 2.78 19.26
CA TYR A 125 -21.39 1.88 20.40
C TYR A 125 -20.54 2.34 21.56
#